data_AF-A0A0C4F9T4-F1
#
_entry.id   AF-A0A0C4F9T4-F1
#
_cell.length_a   1.000
_cell.length_b   1.000
_cell.length_c   1.000
_cell.angle_alpha   90.00
_cell.angle_beta   90.00
_cell.angle_gamma   90.00
#
_symmetry.space_group_name_H-M   'P 1'
#
loop_
_entity.id
_entity.type
_entity.pdbx_description
1 polymer ?
#
loop_
_entity_poly.entity_id
_entity_poly.type
_entity_poly.pdbx_seq_one_letter_code
_entity_poly.pdbx_strand_id
1 'polypeptide(L)'
;MGIVLLVPGTGGDASEAYKSSPYYQGLPSQGFDLCWVNIPNYSLGDMQLAAEFVAYAIKFLAPKSTASGGKINIVSFSQGGPNGSNYMKAANSLKDKQSPAYAHIPTTIIYTTTDEIVTPQVGPNASSQLIGASRISIQEICGILNNPGHFFIWETLESTVLHLMPCLKATCPSVNGRSLLLHKDGPKSGIPNRQSGNDLKFAFRVAIGEERGQMIASQLRTLRVPAEPLLQ
;
A
#
# COMPACT_ATOMS: atom_id res chain seq x y z
N MET A 1 -7.17 15.88 13.15
CA MET A 1 -7.01 14.65 12.36
C MET A 1 -6.73 15.10 10.93
N GLY A 2 -5.80 14.46 10.23
CA GLY A 2 -5.30 14.95 8.94
C GLY A 2 -5.93 14.25 7.73
N ILE A 3 -5.37 14.53 6.56
CA ILE A 3 -5.73 13.86 5.32
C ILE A 3 -4.97 12.52 5.21
N VAL A 4 -5.64 11.49 4.70
CA VAL A 4 -5.04 10.22 4.25
C VAL A 4 -5.16 10.16 2.73
N LEU A 5 -4.03 10.07 2.03
CA LEU A 5 -3.96 9.87 0.59
C LEU A 5 -3.80 8.38 0.27
N LEU A 6 -4.74 7.83 -0.50
CA LEU A 6 -4.69 6.46 -1.00
C LEU A 6 -4.06 6.43 -2.41
N VAL A 7 -3.06 5.57 -2.59
CA VAL A 7 -2.30 5.43 -3.85
C VAL A 7 -2.46 4.01 -4.39
N PRO A 8 -2.99 3.83 -5.61
CA PRO A 8 -3.33 2.52 -6.16
C PRO A 8 -2.09 1.74 -6.63
N GLY A 9 -2.28 0.44 -6.83
CA GLY A 9 -1.29 -0.46 -7.41
C GLY A 9 -1.28 -0.50 -8.93
N THR A 10 -0.38 -1.31 -9.49
CA THR A 10 -0.30 -1.59 -10.93
C THR A 10 -1.64 -2.13 -11.46
N GLY A 11 -2.16 -1.53 -12.52
CA GLY A 11 -3.45 -1.90 -13.10
C GLY A 11 -4.66 -1.41 -12.29
N GLY A 12 -4.46 -0.62 -11.25
CA GLY A 12 -5.53 -0.12 -10.38
C GLY A 12 -5.96 1.31 -10.70
N ASP A 13 -7.27 1.55 -10.71
CA ASP A 13 -7.85 2.88 -10.54
C ASP A 13 -8.21 3.07 -9.06
N ALA A 14 -7.79 4.18 -8.46
CA ALA A 14 -7.96 4.39 -7.02
C ALA A 14 -9.43 4.59 -6.65
N SER A 15 -10.22 5.18 -7.54
CA SER A 15 -11.65 5.39 -7.31
C SER A 15 -12.45 4.08 -7.39
N GLU A 16 -12.03 3.13 -8.24
CA GLU A 16 -12.62 1.79 -8.28
C GLU A 16 -12.17 0.97 -7.07
N ALA A 17 -10.87 0.94 -6.81
CA ALA A 17 -10.26 0.16 -5.74
C ALA A 17 -10.80 0.61 -4.37
N TYR A 18 -10.66 1.89 -4.01
CA TYR A 18 -10.80 2.28 -2.61
C TYR A 18 -12.23 2.61 -2.16
N LYS A 19 -13.18 2.89 -3.06
CA LYS A 19 -14.57 3.26 -2.67
C LYS A 19 -15.30 2.20 -1.84
N SER A 20 -15.00 0.93 -2.04
CA SER A 20 -15.57 -0.18 -1.25
C SER A 20 -14.58 -0.76 -0.25
N SER A 21 -13.43 -0.11 -0.06
CA SER A 21 -12.37 -0.62 0.81
C SER A 21 -12.67 -0.37 2.30
N PRO A 22 -11.99 -1.12 3.18
CA PRO A 22 -12.03 -0.87 4.62
C PRO A 22 -11.55 0.52 5.01
N TYR A 23 -10.63 1.10 4.22
CA TYR A 23 -10.15 2.47 4.43
C TYR A 23 -11.26 3.49 4.27
N TYR A 24 -12.05 3.35 3.20
CA TYR A 24 -13.17 4.23 2.94
C TYR A 24 -14.28 4.12 3.98
N GLN A 25 -14.48 2.92 4.53
CA GLN A 25 -15.52 2.68 5.53
C GLN A 25 -15.07 3.07 6.94
N GLY A 26 -13.80 2.82 7.29
CA GLY A 26 -13.31 2.88 8.66
C GLY A 26 -12.49 4.12 9.02
N LEU A 27 -11.84 4.81 8.07
CA LEU A 27 -11.03 5.99 8.38
C LEU A 27 -11.87 7.26 8.65
N PRO A 28 -12.97 7.53 7.90
CA PRO A 28 -13.79 8.71 8.16
C PRO A 28 -14.45 8.70 9.55
N SER A 29 -14.90 7.53 10.03
CA SER A 29 -15.46 7.40 11.39
C SER A 29 -14.44 7.67 12.51
N GLN A 30 -13.14 7.64 12.16
CA GLN A 30 -12.03 7.97 13.05
C GLN A 30 -11.53 9.41 12.85
N GLY A 31 -12.21 10.20 12.03
CA GLY A 31 -11.96 11.63 11.84
C GLY A 31 -10.93 11.98 10.76
N PHE A 32 -10.47 11.01 9.96
CA PHE A 32 -9.58 11.29 8.83
C PHE A 32 -10.35 11.71 7.58
N ASP A 33 -9.83 12.71 6.88
CA ASP A 33 -10.30 13.08 5.55
C ASP A 33 -9.63 12.19 4.50
N LEU A 34 -10.41 11.42 3.76
CA LEU A 34 -9.87 10.46 2.80
C LEU A 34 -9.81 11.08 1.40
N CYS A 35 -8.63 11.00 0.79
CA CYS A 35 -8.37 11.40 -0.59
C CYS A 35 -7.72 10.23 -1.33
N TRP A 36 -7.84 10.19 -2.65
CA TRP A 36 -7.12 9.25 -3.50
C TRP A 36 -6.61 9.94 -4.76
N VAL A 37 -5.58 9.37 -5.37
CA VAL A 37 -5.02 9.84 -6.65
C VAL A 37 -5.24 8.80 -7.72
N ASN A 38 -5.92 9.20 -8.80
CA ASN A 38 -6.02 8.37 -10.00
C ASN A 38 -4.80 8.66 -10.88
N ILE A 39 -3.94 7.67 -11.02
CA ILE A 39 -2.77 7.74 -11.90
C ILE A 39 -3.21 7.32 -13.31
N PRO A 40 -2.84 8.08 -14.37
CA PRO A 40 -3.25 7.76 -15.73
C PRO A 40 -2.90 6.33 -16.15
N ASN A 41 -3.68 5.79 -17.10
CA ASN A 41 -3.48 4.45 -17.67
C ASN A 41 -3.45 3.34 -16.60
N TYR A 42 -4.25 3.45 -15.54
CA TYR A 42 -4.32 2.46 -14.46
C TYR A 42 -2.94 2.18 -13.84
N SER A 43 -2.08 3.19 -13.76
CA SER A 43 -0.70 3.04 -13.29
C SER A 43 0.17 2.06 -14.10
N LEU A 44 -0.14 1.88 -15.39
CA LEU A 44 0.63 1.00 -16.30
C LEU A 44 1.69 1.77 -17.12
N GLY A 45 1.75 3.10 -16.98
CA GLY A 45 2.74 3.95 -17.65
C GLY A 45 4.12 3.91 -16.98
N ASP A 46 4.97 4.88 -17.33
CA ASP A 46 6.26 5.07 -16.66
C ASP A 46 6.06 5.39 -15.18
N MET A 47 6.69 4.60 -14.30
CA MET A 47 6.55 4.73 -12.85
C MET A 47 7.20 6.02 -12.32
N GLN A 48 8.15 6.59 -13.05
CA GLN A 48 8.74 7.90 -12.74
C GLN A 48 7.69 9.01 -12.89
N LEU A 49 6.89 8.95 -13.96
CA LEU A 49 5.76 9.86 -14.16
C LEU A 49 4.64 9.58 -13.15
N ALA A 50 4.37 8.32 -12.83
CA ALA A 50 3.39 7.97 -11.79
C ALA A 50 3.73 8.62 -10.43
N ALA A 51 5.01 8.65 -10.07
CA ALA A 51 5.49 9.30 -8.86
C ALA A 51 5.24 10.83 -8.85
N GLU A 52 5.26 11.50 -10.01
CA GLU A 52 4.94 12.93 -10.11
C GLU A 52 3.49 13.23 -9.71
N PHE A 53 2.53 12.36 -10.06
CA PHE A 53 1.13 12.51 -9.64
C PHE A 53 0.98 12.41 -8.12
N VAL A 54 1.68 11.46 -7.50
CA VAL A 54 1.68 11.30 -6.04
C VAL A 54 2.34 12.51 -5.38
N ALA A 55 3.50 12.96 -5.87
CA ALA A 55 4.19 14.15 -5.35
C ALA A 55 3.33 15.41 -5.47
N TYR A 56 2.65 15.61 -6.61
CA TYR A 56 1.73 16.71 -6.81
C TYR A 56 0.53 16.64 -5.86
N ALA A 57 -0.08 15.46 -5.68
CA ALA A 57 -1.18 15.25 -4.75
C ALA A 57 -0.76 15.59 -3.30
N ILE A 58 0.43 15.16 -2.87
CA ILE A 58 0.97 15.50 -1.55
C ILE A 58 1.07 17.02 -1.39
N LYS A 59 1.70 17.69 -2.36
CA LYS A 59 1.89 19.15 -2.34
C LYS A 59 0.55 19.91 -2.35
N PHE A 60 -0.44 19.41 -3.07
CA PHE A 60 -1.77 20.02 -3.17
C PHE A 60 -2.59 19.83 -1.88
N LEU A 61 -2.48 18.66 -1.23
CA LEU A 61 -3.25 18.32 -0.04
C LEU A 61 -2.64 18.85 1.25
N ALA A 62 -1.31 18.99 1.31
CA ALA A 62 -0.62 19.46 2.53
C ALA A 62 -1.20 20.80 3.06
N PRO A 63 -1.39 21.87 2.28
CA PRO A 63 -2.02 23.10 2.78
C PRO A 63 -3.47 22.93 3.27
N LYS A 64 -4.19 21.90 2.78
CA LYS A 64 -5.58 21.61 3.15
C LYS A 64 -5.67 20.80 4.44
N SER A 65 -4.60 20.10 4.82
CA SER A 65 -4.55 19.27 6.03
C SER A 65 -4.27 20.11 7.30
N THR A 66 -5.09 21.13 7.54
CA THR A 66 -4.89 22.12 8.61
C THR A 66 -4.93 21.48 10.00
N ALA A 67 -5.81 20.50 10.21
CA ALA A 67 -5.98 19.80 11.47
C ALA A 67 -4.83 18.83 11.84
N SER A 68 -3.78 18.75 11.01
CA SER A 68 -2.51 18.05 11.28
C SER A 68 -1.28 18.95 11.05
N GLY A 69 -1.47 20.27 10.95
CA GLY A 69 -0.38 21.22 10.68
C GLY A 69 0.26 21.03 9.30
N GLY A 70 -0.52 20.57 8.33
CA GLY A 70 -0.09 20.35 6.95
C GLY A 70 0.55 18.98 6.66
N LYS A 71 0.62 18.10 7.67
CA LYS A 71 1.09 16.73 7.49
C LYS A 71 -0.01 15.86 6.92
N ILE A 72 0.30 15.05 5.91
CA ILE A 72 -0.63 14.06 5.39
C ILE A 72 -0.09 12.64 5.59
N ASN A 73 -0.99 11.68 5.73
CA ASN A 73 -0.66 10.27 5.74
C ASN A 73 -0.86 9.68 4.35
N ILE A 74 -0.09 8.64 4.03
CA ILE A 74 -0.18 7.96 2.73
C ILE A 74 -0.36 6.48 3.00
N VAL A 75 -1.34 5.87 2.33
CA VAL A 75 -1.50 4.42 2.26
C VAL A 75 -1.40 4.04 0.79
N SER A 76 -0.36 3.30 0.44
CA SER A 76 -0.13 2.83 -0.93
C SER A 76 -0.31 1.33 -1.01
N PHE A 77 -0.75 0.84 -2.18
CA PHE A 77 -0.75 -0.57 -2.49
C PHE A 77 0.13 -0.86 -3.69
N SER A 78 1.03 -1.84 -3.56
CA SER A 78 1.74 -2.42 -4.70
C SER A 78 2.45 -1.36 -5.56
N GLN A 79 2.78 -1.72 -6.80
CA GLN A 79 3.49 -0.90 -7.79
C GLN A 79 4.98 -0.66 -7.45
N GLY A 80 5.82 -1.45 -8.11
CA GLY A 80 7.27 -1.35 -8.10
C GLY A 80 7.81 -1.91 -9.42
N GLY A 81 9.11 -1.73 -9.67
CA GLY A 81 9.76 -2.29 -10.84
C GLY A 81 10.21 -3.75 -10.61
N PRO A 82 10.48 -4.53 -11.68
CA PRO A 82 11.05 -5.86 -11.52
C PRO A 82 12.47 -5.78 -10.96
N ASN A 83 12.85 -6.76 -10.16
CA ASN A 83 14.21 -6.87 -9.61
C ASN A 83 15.25 -6.86 -10.73
N GLY A 84 16.25 -5.99 -10.61
CA GLY A 84 17.33 -5.84 -11.58
C GLY A 84 17.06 -4.86 -12.74
N SER A 85 15.86 -4.29 -12.83
CA SER A 85 15.57 -3.14 -13.71
C SER A 85 16.47 -1.95 -13.41
N ASN A 86 16.68 -1.07 -14.40
CA ASN A 86 17.46 0.15 -14.24
C ASN A 86 16.82 1.06 -13.18
N TYR A 87 15.49 1.15 -13.16
CA TYR A 87 14.72 1.86 -12.16
C TYR A 87 14.98 1.28 -10.77
N MET A 88 14.83 -0.03 -10.56
CA MET A 88 15.04 -0.60 -9.22
C MET A 88 16.51 -0.54 -8.79
N LYS A 89 17.47 -0.58 -9.72
CA LYS A 89 18.90 -0.32 -9.43
C LYS A 89 19.14 1.11 -8.95
N ALA A 90 18.47 2.09 -9.57
CA ALA A 90 18.57 3.49 -9.17
C ALA A 90 17.85 3.74 -7.84
N ALA A 91 16.61 3.27 -7.70
CA ALA A 91 15.81 3.41 -6.49
C ALA A 91 16.46 2.74 -5.27
N ASN A 92 17.03 1.55 -5.44
CA ASN A 92 17.73 0.82 -4.36
C ASN A 92 19.21 1.20 -4.23
N SER A 93 19.66 2.29 -4.86
CA SER A 93 21.06 2.70 -4.79
C SER A 93 21.44 3.07 -3.35
N LEU A 94 22.58 2.58 -2.87
CA LEU A 94 23.12 2.94 -1.55
C LEU A 94 24.21 4.02 -1.63
N LYS A 95 24.29 4.74 -2.76
CA LYS A 95 25.28 5.80 -2.97
C LYS A 95 25.15 6.94 -1.96
N ASP A 96 23.92 7.27 -1.58
CA ASP A 96 23.61 8.28 -0.57
C ASP A 96 22.28 7.97 0.13
N LYS A 97 21.98 8.71 1.21
CA LYS A 97 20.77 8.52 2.03
C LYS A 97 19.53 9.27 1.50
N GLN A 98 19.65 10.00 0.40
CA GLN A 98 18.52 10.62 -0.30
C GLN A 98 17.90 9.64 -1.30
N SER A 99 18.53 8.50 -1.54
CA SER A 99 17.96 7.47 -2.41
C SER A 99 16.68 6.87 -1.82
N PRO A 100 15.76 6.39 -2.68
CA PRO A 100 14.55 5.66 -2.26
C PRO A 100 14.80 4.34 -1.51
N ALA A 101 16.05 3.91 -1.35
CA ALA A 101 16.42 2.74 -0.55
C ALA A 101 16.20 2.96 0.95
N TYR A 102 16.04 4.23 1.37
CA TYR A 102 15.84 4.63 2.76
C TYR A 102 14.45 5.23 2.96
N ALA A 103 13.82 4.90 4.09
CA ALA A 103 12.58 5.53 4.52
C ALA A 103 12.86 7.01 4.89
N HIS A 104 12.31 7.93 4.11
CA HIS A 104 12.44 9.38 4.37
C HIS A 104 11.42 9.91 5.38
N ILE A 105 10.32 9.18 5.57
CA ILE A 105 9.28 9.45 6.56
C ILE A 105 9.03 8.17 7.38
N PRO A 106 8.41 8.26 8.56
CA PRO A 106 7.97 7.07 9.29
C PRO A 106 7.15 6.16 8.39
N THR A 107 7.69 4.98 8.10
CA THR A 107 7.14 4.06 7.10
C THR A 107 6.94 2.70 7.72
N THR A 108 5.74 2.14 7.52
CA THR A 108 5.40 0.78 7.87
C THR A 108 5.08 0.00 6.60
N ILE A 109 5.77 -1.11 6.39
CA ILE A 109 5.55 -2.01 5.26
C ILE A 109 4.88 -3.26 5.77
N ILE A 110 3.73 -3.57 5.19
CA ILE A 110 2.97 -4.77 5.47
C ILE A 110 3.02 -5.66 4.26
N TYR A 111 3.42 -6.91 4.45
CA TYR A 111 3.62 -7.85 3.36
C TYR A 111 3.27 -9.28 3.78
N THR A 112 3.18 -10.17 2.80
CA THR A 112 3.05 -11.62 3.02
C THR A 112 4.27 -12.34 2.47
N THR A 113 4.78 -13.33 3.20
CA THR A 113 5.93 -14.13 2.74
C THR A 113 5.59 -15.04 1.56
N THR A 114 4.30 -15.17 1.27
CA THR A 114 3.73 -16.08 0.28
C THR A 114 3.14 -15.35 -0.92
N ASP A 115 3.51 -14.09 -1.07
CA ASP A 115 3.09 -13.23 -2.16
C ASP A 115 3.46 -13.89 -3.49
N GLU A 116 2.45 -14.10 -4.34
CA GLU A 116 2.58 -14.76 -5.63
C GLU A 116 2.92 -13.79 -6.77
N ILE A 117 2.82 -12.47 -6.52
CA ILE A 117 3.03 -11.42 -7.53
C ILE A 117 4.37 -10.72 -7.30
N VAL A 118 4.61 -10.26 -6.08
CA VAL A 118 5.82 -9.53 -5.70
C VAL A 118 6.75 -10.51 -5.02
N THR A 119 7.83 -10.88 -5.71
CA THR A 119 8.81 -11.85 -5.20
C THR A 119 10.26 -11.38 -5.40
N PRO A 120 11.19 -11.81 -4.53
CA PRO A 120 10.96 -12.58 -3.29
C PRO A 120 10.46 -11.68 -2.15
N GLN A 121 9.80 -12.26 -1.14
CA GLN A 121 9.37 -11.53 0.07
C GLN A 121 10.09 -11.99 1.34
N VAL A 122 11.04 -12.90 1.18
CA VAL A 122 11.81 -13.51 2.27
C VAL A 122 13.30 -13.36 2.00
N GLY A 123 14.09 -13.27 3.06
CA GLY A 123 15.54 -13.11 2.98
C GLY A 123 16.00 -11.67 2.73
N PRO A 124 17.32 -11.47 2.53
CA PRO A 124 17.93 -10.14 2.43
C PRO A 124 17.53 -9.36 1.17
N ASN A 125 17.07 -10.06 0.14
CA ASN A 125 16.65 -9.48 -1.14
C ASN A 125 15.13 -9.32 -1.25
N ALA A 126 14.40 -9.37 -0.14
CA ALA A 126 12.95 -9.22 -0.13
C ALA A 126 12.56 -7.88 -0.78
N SER A 127 11.60 -7.90 -1.71
CA SER A 127 11.15 -6.70 -2.43
C SER A 127 10.54 -5.66 -1.49
N SER A 128 9.96 -6.10 -0.38
CA SER A 128 9.41 -5.25 0.68
C SER A 128 10.47 -4.76 1.69
N GLN A 129 11.76 -4.87 1.38
CA GLN A 129 12.85 -4.33 2.18
C GLN A 129 13.00 -2.82 1.95
N LEU A 130 12.98 -2.03 3.03
CA LEU A 130 13.27 -0.59 3.00
C LEU A 130 14.06 -0.23 4.26
N ILE A 131 15.18 0.47 4.11
CA ILE A 131 16.07 0.76 5.24
C ILE A 131 15.42 1.85 6.11
N GLY A 132 15.31 1.59 7.42
CA GLY A 132 14.69 2.53 8.36
C GLY A 132 13.17 2.43 8.46
N ALA A 133 12.53 1.54 7.71
CA ALA A 133 11.10 1.23 7.84
C ALA A 133 10.84 0.13 8.87
N SER A 134 9.66 0.16 9.48
CA SER A 134 9.12 -0.99 10.22
C SER A 134 8.50 -1.97 9.22
N ARG A 135 8.90 -3.24 9.28
CA ARG A 135 8.41 -4.29 8.37
C ARG A 135 7.64 -5.31 9.18
N ILE A 136 6.44 -5.64 8.73
CA ILE A 136 5.55 -6.56 9.44
C ILE A 136 5.00 -7.55 8.42
N SER A 137 5.34 -8.82 8.60
CA SER A 137 4.73 -9.88 7.78
C SER A 137 3.39 -10.29 8.37
N ILE A 138 2.46 -10.69 7.51
CA ILE A 138 1.19 -11.27 7.96
C ILE A 138 1.42 -12.54 8.78
N GLN A 139 2.43 -13.34 8.42
CA GLN A 139 2.78 -14.56 9.14
C GLN A 139 3.22 -14.31 10.59
N GLU A 140 3.82 -13.15 10.88
CA GLU A 140 4.16 -12.74 12.25
C GLU A 140 2.93 -12.36 13.08
N ILE A 141 1.91 -11.74 12.45
CA ILE A 141 0.70 -11.30 13.16
C ILE A 141 -0.29 -12.46 13.33
N CYS A 142 -0.54 -13.20 12.24
CA CYS A 142 -1.64 -14.15 12.14
C CYS A 142 -1.20 -15.61 12.17
N GLY A 143 0.11 -15.86 12.30
CA GLY A 143 0.70 -17.18 12.32
C GLY A 143 1.09 -17.72 10.95
N ILE A 144 2.05 -18.64 10.95
CA ILE A 144 2.71 -19.16 9.74
C ILE A 144 1.78 -19.92 8.78
N LEU A 145 0.63 -20.39 9.28
CA LEU A 145 -0.38 -21.07 8.46
C LEU A 145 -1.26 -20.10 7.66
N ASN A 146 -1.23 -18.81 7.99
CA ASN A 146 -1.93 -17.80 7.21
C ASN A 146 -1.10 -17.45 5.98
N ASN A 147 -1.67 -17.73 4.81
CA ASN A 147 -0.98 -17.67 3.52
C ASN A 147 -1.83 -16.85 2.53
N PRO A 148 -2.05 -15.55 2.79
CA PRO A 148 -2.77 -14.71 1.86
C PRO A 148 -1.88 -14.40 0.65
N GLY A 149 -2.50 -14.39 -0.53
CA GLY A 149 -1.87 -13.84 -1.73
C GLY A 149 -1.78 -12.32 -1.71
N HIS A 150 -1.13 -11.75 -2.73
CA HIS A 150 -0.82 -10.32 -2.87
C HIS A 150 -2.04 -9.42 -2.64
N PHE A 151 -3.17 -9.77 -3.28
CA PHE A 151 -4.41 -9.00 -3.22
C PHE A 151 -5.16 -9.14 -1.88
N PHE A 152 -4.83 -10.15 -1.10
CA PHE A 152 -5.48 -10.49 0.16
C PHE A 152 -4.66 -10.05 1.39
N ILE A 153 -3.55 -9.33 1.18
CA ILE A 153 -2.81 -8.66 2.26
C ILE A 153 -3.76 -7.76 3.06
N TRP A 154 -4.75 -7.16 2.40
CA TRP A 154 -5.75 -6.26 2.98
C TRP A 154 -6.83 -6.95 3.80
N GLU A 155 -7.26 -8.17 3.44
CA GLU A 155 -8.23 -8.96 4.22
C GLU A 155 -7.74 -9.21 5.64
N THR A 156 -6.42 -9.40 5.77
CA THR A 156 -5.80 -9.60 7.08
C THR A 156 -5.71 -8.28 7.86
N LEU A 157 -5.68 -7.16 7.14
CA LEU A 157 -5.63 -5.82 7.71
C LEU A 157 -7.00 -5.32 8.16
N GLU A 158 -8.14 -5.78 7.66
CA GLU A 158 -9.47 -5.36 8.18
C GLU A 158 -9.59 -5.57 9.70
N SER A 159 -9.10 -6.70 10.20
CA SER A 159 -9.02 -6.98 11.64
C SER A 159 -8.06 -6.06 12.42
N THR A 160 -7.21 -5.33 11.69
CA THR A 160 -6.06 -4.56 12.16
C THR A 160 -6.12 -3.07 11.78
N VAL A 161 -7.07 -2.60 10.96
CA VAL A 161 -7.23 -1.18 10.59
C VAL A 161 -7.51 -0.33 11.84
N LEU A 162 -8.21 -0.88 12.83
CA LEU A 162 -8.31 -0.27 14.17
C LEU A 162 -6.96 -0.25 14.93
N HIS A 163 -6.10 -1.23 14.70
CA HIS A 163 -4.79 -1.38 15.37
C HIS A 163 -3.63 -0.64 14.65
N LEU A 164 -3.83 -0.14 13.43
CA LEU A 164 -2.87 0.71 12.71
C LEU A 164 -2.87 2.17 13.19
N MET A 165 -3.85 2.54 14.02
CA MET A 165 -4.01 3.86 14.63
C MET A 165 -2.76 4.40 15.37
N PRO A 166 -2.00 3.60 16.14
CA PRO A 166 -0.76 4.05 16.77
C PRO A 166 0.36 4.29 15.75
N CYS A 167 0.36 3.57 14.62
CA CYS A 167 1.36 3.73 13.55
C CYS A 167 1.16 5.04 12.75
N LEU A 168 -0.09 5.48 12.60
CA LEU A 168 -0.42 6.79 12.01
C LEU A 168 -0.20 7.97 12.98
N LYS A 169 -0.05 7.69 14.29
CA LYS A 169 0.09 8.71 15.36
C LYS A 169 1.53 8.95 15.82
N ALA A 170 2.48 8.05 15.55
CA ALA A 170 3.87 8.21 15.96
C ALA A 170 4.87 7.53 15.01
N THR A 171 6.08 8.09 14.91
CA THR A 171 7.30 7.39 14.50
C THR A 171 7.37 6.05 15.23
N CYS A 172 7.03 4.93 14.59
CA CYS A 172 7.15 3.61 15.21
C CYS A 172 8.62 3.37 15.59
N PRO A 173 8.98 3.32 16.88
CA PRO A 173 10.24 2.69 17.27
C PRO A 173 10.11 1.22 16.89
N SER A 174 11.18 0.61 16.39
CA SER A 174 11.29 -0.83 16.12
C SER A 174 10.48 -1.65 17.13
N VAL A 175 9.28 -2.08 16.72
CA VAL A 175 8.39 -2.83 17.59
C VAL A 175 8.97 -4.22 17.63
N ASN A 176 9.71 -4.56 18.69
CA ASN A 176 10.02 -5.96 18.99
C ASN A 176 8.71 -6.73 18.88
N GLY A 177 8.63 -7.72 17.99
CA GLY A 177 7.39 -8.34 17.46
C GLY A 177 6.43 -8.96 18.48
N ARG A 178 6.67 -8.77 19.78
CA ARG A 178 5.78 -9.09 20.89
C ARG A 178 5.00 -7.90 21.45
N SER A 179 5.24 -6.66 21.03
CA SER A 179 4.48 -5.51 21.57
C SER A 179 3.28 -5.10 20.73
N LEU A 180 3.13 -5.65 19.52
CA LEU A 180 1.84 -5.71 18.81
C LEU A 180 1.01 -6.89 19.35
N LEU A 181 0.99 -7.07 20.67
CA LEU A 181 0.00 -7.90 21.32
C LEU A 181 -1.33 -7.16 21.14
N LEU A 182 -2.11 -7.61 20.16
CA LEU A 182 -3.57 -7.60 20.27
C LEU A 182 -3.88 -7.84 21.75
N HIS A 183 -4.55 -6.90 22.41
CA HIS A 183 -5.11 -7.17 23.73
C HIS A 183 -5.77 -8.55 23.64
N LYS A 184 -5.28 -9.49 24.44
CA LYS A 184 -5.88 -10.83 24.61
C LYS A 184 -7.29 -10.76 25.22
N ASP A 185 -7.80 -9.54 25.41
CA ASP A 185 -9.15 -9.18 25.83
C ASP A 185 -9.97 -8.54 24.69
N GLY A 186 -9.72 -8.92 23.43
CA GLY A 186 -10.79 -8.86 22.42
C GLY A 186 -11.91 -9.84 22.81
N PRO A 187 -13.19 -9.46 22.73
CA PRO A 187 -14.28 -10.19 23.37
C PRO A 187 -14.29 -11.65 22.92
N LYS A 188 -14.16 -12.55 23.89
CA LYS A 188 -14.72 -13.89 23.79
C LYS A 188 -16.23 -13.71 23.56
N SER A 189 -16.76 -14.38 22.55
CA SER A 189 -18.15 -14.37 22.07
C SER A 189 -18.48 -13.33 20.97
N GLY A 190 -18.90 -13.88 19.83
CA GLY A 190 -19.73 -13.23 18.82
C GLY A 190 -19.15 -12.00 18.12
N ILE A 191 -18.45 -12.19 17.01
CA ILE A 191 -18.26 -11.11 16.02
C ILE A 191 -19.61 -10.91 15.31
N PRO A 192 -20.25 -9.73 15.40
CA PRO A 192 -21.34 -9.37 14.50
C PRO A 192 -20.70 -9.04 13.14
N ASN A 193 -21.00 -9.85 12.12
CA ASN A 193 -20.62 -9.69 10.70
C ASN A 193 -19.14 -9.38 10.39
N ARG A 194 -18.39 -10.42 10.00
CA ARG A 194 -17.25 -10.27 9.09
C ARG A 194 -17.66 -9.38 7.90
N GLN A 195 -16.96 -8.27 7.65
CA GLN A 195 -17.10 -7.48 6.41
C GLN A 195 -16.38 -8.14 5.22
N SER A 196 -16.25 -9.47 5.21
CA SER A 196 -15.60 -10.26 4.15
C SER A 196 -16.14 -9.96 2.75
N GLY A 197 -17.37 -9.47 2.62
CA GLY A 197 -17.95 -9.06 1.35
C GLY A 197 -17.36 -7.77 0.76
N ASN A 198 -16.83 -6.85 1.57
CA ASN A 198 -16.22 -5.61 1.10
C ASN A 198 -14.74 -5.80 0.78
N ASP A 199 -14.05 -6.58 1.59
CA ASP A 199 -12.70 -7.06 1.32
C ASP A 199 -12.61 -7.86 0.03
N LEU A 200 -13.49 -8.84 -0.15
CA LEU A 200 -13.50 -9.63 -1.38
C LEU A 200 -13.82 -8.77 -2.60
N LYS A 201 -14.68 -7.75 -2.45
CA LYS A 201 -14.94 -6.76 -3.50
C LYS A 201 -13.72 -5.89 -3.78
N PHE A 202 -12.99 -5.46 -2.76
CA PHE A 202 -11.73 -4.73 -2.91
C PHE A 202 -10.70 -5.59 -3.64
N ALA A 203 -10.42 -6.79 -3.13
CA ALA A 203 -9.49 -7.74 -3.73
C ALA A 203 -9.89 -8.08 -5.17
N PHE A 204 -11.18 -8.30 -5.44
CA PHE A 204 -11.70 -8.49 -6.80
C PHE A 204 -11.49 -7.25 -7.67
N ARG A 205 -11.78 -6.04 -7.19
CA ARG A 205 -11.60 -4.79 -7.96
C ARG A 205 -10.13 -4.45 -8.18
N VAL A 206 -9.24 -4.85 -7.30
CA VAL A 206 -7.79 -4.65 -7.49
C VAL A 206 -7.20 -5.75 -8.38
N ALA A 207 -7.63 -7.00 -8.22
CA ALA A 207 -7.12 -8.13 -9.02
C ALA A 207 -7.75 -8.19 -10.42
N ILE A 208 -9.01 -7.79 -10.54
CA ILE A 208 -9.85 -7.93 -11.74
C ILE A 208 -10.40 -6.57 -12.19
N GLY A 209 -10.77 -5.63 -11.33
CA GLY A 209 -11.32 -4.32 -11.77
C GLY A 209 -12.78 -4.41 -12.24
N GLU A 210 -13.49 -3.28 -12.29
CA GLU A 210 -14.89 -3.27 -12.76
C GLU A 210 -14.97 -3.25 -14.29
N GLU A 211 -14.00 -2.59 -14.95
CA GLU A 211 -13.95 -2.47 -16.41
C GLU A 211 -12.71 -3.15 -17.03
N ARG A 212 -12.28 -4.30 -16.48
CA ARG A 212 -11.07 -5.01 -16.99
C ARG A 212 -11.12 -5.27 -18.49
N GLY A 213 -12.31 -5.53 -19.05
CA GLY A 213 -12.47 -5.73 -20.48
C GLY A 213 -12.04 -4.50 -21.30
N GLN A 214 -12.38 -3.30 -20.83
CA GLN A 214 -11.96 -2.05 -21.48
C GLN A 214 -10.49 -1.72 -21.19
N MET A 215 -10.00 -1.95 -19.96
CA MET A 215 -8.57 -1.82 -19.64
C MET A 215 -7.74 -2.79 -20.50
N ILE A 216 -8.07 -4.08 -20.56
CA ILE A 216 -7.39 -5.08 -21.41
C ILE A 216 -7.48 -4.68 -22.89
N ALA A 217 -8.65 -4.25 -23.35
CA ALA A 217 -8.83 -3.86 -24.75
C ALA A 217 -8.06 -2.59 -25.14
N SER A 218 -7.93 -1.61 -24.24
CA SER A 218 -7.24 -0.33 -24.51
C SER A 218 -5.75 -0.38 -24.19
N GLN A 219 -5.37 -0.98 -23.06
CA GLN A 219 -4.02 -0.96 -22.50
C GLN A 219 -3.15 -2.11 -23.02
N LEU A 220 -3.61 -3.38 -23.06
CA LEU A 220 -2.77 -4.47 -23.59
C LEU A 220 -2.54 -4.41 -25.11
N ARG A 221 -3.35 -3.63 -25.84
CA ARG A 221 -3.14 -3.35 -27.26
C ARG A 221 -2.13 -2.23 -27.50
N THR A 222 -1.90 -1.35 -26.53
CA THR A 222 -1.07 -0.13 -26.68
C THR A 222 0.21 -0.18 -25.85
N LEU A 223 0.22 -0.88 -24.72
CA LEU A 223 1.40 -1.15 -23.88
C LEU A 223 2.13 -2.40 -24.35
N ARG A 224 2.78 -2.30 -25.50
CA ARG A 224 3.94 -3.14 -25.80
C ARG A 224 5.16 -2.25 -25.77
N VAL A 225 5.81 -2.18 -24.61
CA VAL A 225 7.07 -1.47 -24.47
C VAL A 225 8.19 -2.48 -24.70
N PRO A 226 9.07 -2.29 -25.71
CA PRO A 226 10.10 -3.29 -26.07
C PRO A 226 11.23 -3.38 -25.05
N ALA A 227 11.38 -2.37 -24.20
CA ALA A 227 12.38 -2.28 -23.15
C ALA A 227 11.88 -1.37 -22.02
N GLU A 228 12.56 -1.40 -20.89
CA GLU A 228 12.33 -0.44 -19.81
C GLU A 228 12.55 1.01 -20.29
N PRO A 229 11.70 1.98 -19.90
CA PRO A 229 11.95 3.39 -20.15
C PRO A 229 13.28 3.88 -19.59
N LEU A 230 13.84 4.94 -20.19
CA LEU A 230 15.05 5.56 -19.67
C LEU A 230 14.78 6.24 -18.34
N LEU A 231 15.79 6.25 -17.47
CA LEU A 231 15.75 7.03 -16.24
C LEU A 231 15.75 8.53 -16.58
N GLN A 232 14.91 9.30 -15.89
CA GLN A 232 14.85 10.76 -15.95
C GLN A 232 16.13 11.40 -15.39
#